data_AF-A0A536XUL7-F1
#
_entry.id   AF-A0A536XUL7-F1
#
_cell.length_a   1.000
_cell.length_b   1.000
_cell.length_c   1.000
_cell.angle_alpha   90.00
_cell.angle_beta   90.00
_cell.angle_gamma   90.00
#
_symmetry.space_group_name_H-M   'P 1'
#
loop_
_entity.id
_entity.type
_entity.pdbx_description
1 polymer ?
#
loop_
_entity_poly.entity_id
_entity_poly.type
_entity_poly.pdbx_seq_one_letter_code
_entity_poly.pdbx_strand_id
1 'polypeptide(L)'
;MKRIVLLLAALALPAAASAQTAQFQVGSQPALEVQRLAPQLVAFAGGDLNFANLVNGLALGLPVTLSSATAPGVTQVVTFTPAGTMSVTQIAQLLESARQSLIARGIATPTAEQLGTVLTGGTLSTAVGTTPVTGLVGTSTGLATNTTSNVSPAVAQQQAISSAVAGGTARRNMSD
;
A
#
# COMPACT_ATOMS: atom_id res chain seq x y z
N MET A 1 -42.82 -44.58 38.40
CA MET A 1 -42.14 -43.28 38.18
C MET A 1 -41.80 -43.17 36.70
N LYS A 2 -42.53 -42.35 35.95
CA LYS A 2 -42.49 -42.25 34.48
C LYS A 2 -41.73 -40.96 34.13
N ARG A 3 -40.57 -41.10 33.47
CA ARG A 3 -39.67 -39.97 33.16
C ARG A 3 -40.20 -39.20 31.96
N ILE A 4 -40.64 -37.97 32.24
CA ILE A 4 -40.90 -36.93 31.24
C ILE A 4 -39.54 -36.43 30.76
N VAL A 5 -39.22 -36.61 29.48
CA VAL A 5 -38.10 -35.93 28.83
C VAL A 5 -38.69 -34.91 27.88
N LEU A 6 -38.46 -33.64 28.23
CA LEU A 6 -38.98 -32.44 27.61
C LEU A 6 -37.96 -31.95 26.59
N LEU A 7 -38.46 -31.59 25.40
CA LEU A 7 -37.79 -30.95 24.27
C LEU A 7 -36.87 -29.78 24.69
N LEU A 8 -35.65 -29.73 24.16
CA LEU A 8 -34.95 -28.46 23.93
C LEU A 8 -34.33 -28.41 22.53
N ALA A 9 -34.88 -27.51 21.72
CA ALA A 9 -34.31 -27.04 20.47
C ALA A 9 -33.03 -26.25 20.77
N ALA A 10 -31.89 -26.66 20.21
CA ALA A 10 -30.64 -25.92 20.29
C ALA A 10 -30.44 -25.12 18.99
N LEU A 11 -30.62 -23.82 19.16
CA LEU A 11 -30.52 -22.69 18.26
C LEU A 11 -29.18 -22.66 17.47
N ALA A 12 -29.26 -22.39 16.17
CA ALA A 12 -28.11 -22.10 15.31
C ALA A 12 -27.44 -20.77 15.74
N LEU A 13 -26.12 -20.79 15.96
CA LEU A 13 -25.33 -19.58 16.19
C LEU A 13 -24.88 -18.98 14.85
N PRO A 14 -25.01 -17.66 14.63
CA PRO A 14 -24.46 -16.99 13.46
C PRO A 14 -22.95 -16.77 13.62
N ALA A 15 -22.21 -17.00 12.52
CA ALA A 15 -20.79 -16.68 12.38
C ALA A 15 -20.60 -15.14 12.41
N ALA A 16 -20.20 -14.62 13.57
CA ALA A 16 -19.67 -13.27 13.66
C ALA A 16 -18.27 -13.26 13.04
N ALA A 17 -18.15 -12.68 11.84
CA ALA A 17 -16.88 -12.29 11.26
C ALA A 17 -16.24 -11.24 12.18
N SER A 18 -15.28 -11.66 12.99
CA SER A 18 -14.37 -10.76 13.69
C SER A 18 -13.47 -10.10 12.66
N ALA A 19 -13.90 -8.94 12.16
CA ALA A 19 -12.96 -7.95 11.64
C ALA A 19 -12.04 -7.56 12.79
N GLN A 20 -10.85 -8.17 12.84
CA GLN A 20 -9.80 -7.82 13.78
C GLN A 20 -9.32 -6.41 13.45
N THR A 21 -9.97 -5.42 14.04
CA THR A 21 -9.40 -4.10 14.20
C THR A 21 -8.21 -4.27 15.13
N ALA A 22 -7.01 -4.24 14.56
CA ALA A 22 -5.76 -4.23 15.30
C ALA A 22 -5.81 -3.08 16.31
N GLN A 23 -5.87 -3.41 17.60
CA GLN A 23 -5.85 -2.45 18.68
C GLN A 23 -4.41 -1.92 18.81
N PHE A 24 -4.17 -0.71 18.30
CA PHE A 24 -2.89 -0.03 18.45
C PHE A 24 -2.69 0.37 19.91
N GLN A 25 -1.68 -0.20 20.56
CA GLN A 25 -1.39 0.00 21.98
C GLN A 25 -0.71 1.36 22.18
N VAL A 26 -1.46 2.32 22.73
CA VAL A 26 -1.00 3.66 23.12
C VAL A 26 -0.04 3.50 24.32
N GLY A 27 1.27 3.68 24.11
CA GLY A 27 2.25 3.62 25.21
C GLY A 27 3.70 3.94 24.85
N SER A 28 4.11 3.70 23.61
CA SER A 28 5.41 4.10 23.08
C SER A 28 5.20 4.32 21.59
N GLN A 29 5.30 5.57 21.13
CA GLN A 29 5.07 5.93 19.72
C GLN A 29 6.44 5.99 19.03
N PRO A 30 6.97 4.88 18.49
CA PRO A 30 8.28 4.87 17.83
C PRO A 30 8.34 5.89 16.69
N ALA A 31 7.20 6.17 16.03
CA ALA A 31 7.07 7.22 15.04
C ALA A 31 7.45 8.62 15.59
N LEU A 32 6.98 8.98 16.79
CA LEU A 32 7.29 10.29 17.37
C LEU A 32 8.78 10.43 17.69
N GLU A 33 9.42 9.36 18.16
CA GLU A 33 10.86 9.34 18.41
C GLU A 33 11.67 9.51 17.12
N VAL A 34 11.36 8.75 16.05
CA VAL A 34 12.02 8.91 14.75
C VAL A 34 11.75 10.30 14.16
N GLN A 35 10.55 10.86 14.31
CA GLN A 35 10.21 12.19 13.79
C GLN A 35 11.00 13.29 14.49
N ARG A 36 11.26 13.17 15.80
CA ARG A 36 12.15 14.09 16.52
C ARG A 36 13.61 13.95 16.11
N LEU A 37 14.02 12.75 15.71
CA LEU A 37 15.39 12.47 15.29
C LEU A 37 15.65 12.93 13.84
N ALA A 38 14.66 12.79 12.96
CA ALA A 38 14.81 12.99 11.53
C ALA A 38 13.48 13.47 10.89
N PRO A 39 13.08 14.74 11.10
CA PRO A 39 11.83 15.29 10.57
C PRO A 39 11.76 15.26 9.04
N GLN A 40 12.90 15.29 8.35
CA GLN A 40 13.01 15.17 6.90
C GLN A 40 12.47 13.83 6.35
N LEU A 41 12.43 12.77 7.18
CA LEU A 41 11.92 11.46 6.76
C LEU A 41 10.40 11.45 6.58
N VAL A 42 9.69 12.41 7.17
CA VAL A 42 8.23 12.52 7.10
C VAL A 42 7.80 12.94 5.70
N ALA A 43 8.43 14.01 5.18
CA ALA A 43 8.21 14.45 3.80
C ALA A 43 8.66 13.37 2.81
N PHE A 44 9.78 12.69 3.10
CA PHE A 44 10.29 11.61 2.28
C PHE A 44 9.36 10.38 2.24
N ALA A 45 8.71 10.03 3.35
CA ALA A 45 7.74 8.94 3.42
C ALA A 45 6.41 9.25 2.70
N GLY A 46 6.21 10.48 2.23
CA GLY A 46 4.97 10.94 1.63
C GLY A 46 3.94 11.49 2.62
N GLY A 47 4.36 11.84 3.85
CA GLY A 47 3.54 12.50 4.86
C GLY A 47 3.46 11.75 6.20
N ASP A 48 2.84 12.39 7.20
CA ASP A 48 2.77 11.88 8.59
C ASP A 48 2.10 10.51 8.70
N LEU A 49 1.04 10.27 7.92
CA LEU A 49 0.28 9.02 7.96
C LEU A 49 1.11 7.85 7.43
N ASN A 50 1.80 8.03 6.30
CA ASN A 50 2.69 7.02 5.74
C ASN A 50 3.88 6.76 6.67
N PHE A 51 4.48 7.82 7.19
CA PHE A 51 5.60 7.72 8.11
C PHE A 51 5.23 6.94 9.39
N ALA A 52 4.09 7.26 10.00
CA ALA A 52 3.59 6.54 11.16
C ALA A 52 3.34 5.06 10.84
N ASN A 53 2.70 4.75 9.70
CA ASN A 53 2.49 3.34 9.29
C ASN A 53 3.80 2.60 9.08
N LEU A 54 4.79 3.25 8.47
CA LEU A 54 6.08 2.66 8.19
C LEU A 54 6.85 2.36 9.47
N VAL A 55 6.99 3.36 10.35
CA VAL A 55 7.75 3.21 11.59
C VAL A 55 7.06 2.22 12.54
N ASN A 56 5.73 2.30 12.69
CA ASN A 56 5.01 1.35 13.54
C ASN A 56 5.03 -0.07 12.96
N GLY A 57 4.87 -0.22 11.63
CA GLY A 57 4.93 -1.53 10.99
C GLY A 57 6.31 -2.18 11.06
N LEU A 58 7.39 -1.42 10.89
CA LEU A 58 8.76 -1.90 11.08
C LEU A 58 9.07 -2.21 12.55
N ALA A 59 8.58 -1.41 13.49
CA ALA A 59 8.82 -1.62 14.92
C ALA A 59 8.09 -2.88 15.44
N LEU A 60 6.88 -3.12 14.95
CA LEU A 60 5.99 -4.17 15.46
C LEU A 60 5.92 -5.42 14.55
N GLY A 61 6.58 -5.41 13.39
CA GLY A 61 6.48 -6.50 12.42
C GLY A 61 5.10 -6.57 11.74
N LEU A 62 4.36 -5.46 11.72
CA LEU A 62 2.99 -5.38 11.21
C LEU A 62 2.97 -4.94 9.74
N PRO A 63 1.89 -5.25 8.99
CA PRO A 63 1.75 -4.80 7.61
C PRO A 63 1.83 -3.28 7.51
N VAL A 64 2.73 -2.80 6.66
CA VAL A 64 2.96 -1.39 6.35
C VAL A 64 2.13 -1.03 5.13
N THR A 65 1.30 0.01 5.24
CA THR A 65 0.55 0.57 4.12
C THR A 65 1.03 1.98 3.80
N LEU A 66 1.38 2.23 2.54
CA LEU A 66 1.84 3.52 2.02
C LEU A 66 0.91 3.99 0.93
N SER A 67 0.49 5.25 0.98
CA SER A 67 -0.38 5.85 -0.03
C SER A 67 0.30 7.05 -0.68
N SER A 68 0.25 7.14 -2.00
CA SER A 68 0.80 8.29 -2.73
C SER A 68 -0.09 8.63 -3.92
N ALA A 69 -0.25 9.92 -4.20
CA ALA A 69 -0.98 10.40 -5.37
C ALA A 69 -0.03 10.42 -6.57
N THR A 70 -0.27 9.57 -7.56
CA THR A 70 0.59 9.48 -8.76
C THR A 70 0.14 10.43 -9.86
N ALA A 71 -1.15 10.73 -9.93
CA ALA A 71 -1.77 11.66 -10.87
C ALA A 71 -3.07 12.23 -10.28
N PRO A 72 -3.66 13.30 -10.87
CA PRO A 72 -4.93 13.85 -10.40
C PRO A 72 -6.03 12.78 -10.37
N GLY A 73 -6.57 12.49 -9.19
CA GLY A 73 -7.60 11.46 -9.00
C GLY A 73 -7.08 10.02 -9.00
N VAL A 74 -5.76 9.78 -9.07
CA VAL A 74 -5.16 8.45 -9.01
C VAL A 74 -4.33 8.31 -7.73
N THR A 75 -4.77 7.41 -6.87
CA THR A 75 -4.07 7.07 -5.63
C THR A 75 -3.48 5.68 -5.74
N GLN A 76 -2.19 5.58 -5.49
CA GLN A 76 -1.46 4.33 -5.39
C GLN A 76 -1.29 3.95 -3.92
N VAL A 77 -1.74 2.76 -3.57
CA VAL A 77 -1.58 2.16 -2.24
C VAL A 77 -0.67 0.96 -2.36
N VAL A 78 0.33 0.91 -1.51
CA VAL A 78 1.35 -0.13 -1.50
C VAL A 78 1.43 -0.74 -0.11
N THR A 79 1.37 -2.06 -0.05
CA THR A 79 1.39 -2.81 1.20
C THR A 79 2.52 -3.83 1.18
N PHE A 80 3.27 -3.92 2.27
CA PHE A 80 4.26 -4.97 2.50
C PHE A 80 4.34 -5.32 3.98
N THR A 81 4.84 -6.52 4.29
CA THR A 81 5.00 -6.97 5.69
C THR A 81 6.47 -7.28 5.97
N PRO A 82 7.11 -6.57 6.93
CA PRO A 82 8.47 -6.89 7.34
C PRO A 82 8.54 -8.28 7.98
N ALA A 83 9.69 -8.95 7.85
CA ALA A 83 9.90 -10.31 8.37
C ALA A 83 10.23 -10.34 9.87
N GLY A 84 10.42 -9.17 10.50
CA GLY A 84 10.75 -9.05 11.91
C GLY A 84 10.53 -7.66 12.46
N THR A 85 10.77 -7.50 13.76
CA THR A 85 10.71 -6.23 14.48
C THR A 85 12.06 -5.53 14.46
N MET A 86 12.05 -4.19 14.41
CA MET A 86 13.25 -3.36 14.44
C MET A 86 13.18 -2.32 15.56
N SER A 87 14.34 -1.93 16.10
CA SER A 87 14.39 -0.82 17.07
C SER A 87 14.27 0.54 16.38
N VAL A 88 13.87 1.57 17.13
CA VAL A 88 13.72 2.96 16.62
C VAL A 88 14.99 3.47 15.94
N THR A 89 16.17 3.16 16.49
CA THR A 89 17.45 3.57 15.91
C THR A 89 17.77 2.84 14.62
N GLN A 90 17.47 1.53 14.54
CA GLN A 90 17.61 0.75 13.31
C GLN A 90 16.66 1.28 12.22
N ILE A 91 15.42 1.61 12.58
CA ILE A 91 14.43 2.16 11.64
C ILE A 91 14.91 3.50 11.08
N ALA A 92 15.43 4.38 11.93
CA ALA A 92 15.97 5.67 11.48
C ALA A 92 17.17 5.50 10.52
N GLN A 93 18.11 4.61 10.84
CA GLN A 93 19.26 4.31 9.98
C GLN A 93 18.84 3.70 8.64
N LEU A 94 17.90 2.77 8.67
CA LEU A 94 17.33 2.12 7.49
C LEU A 94 16.67 3.15 6.56
N LEU A 95 15.81 4.00 7.11
CA LEU A 95 15.11 5.05 6.38
C LEU A 95 16.08 6.07 5.77
N GLU A 96 17.11 6.46 6.52
CA GLU A 96 18.13 7.37 6.00
C GLU A 96 18.95 6.73 4.87
N SER A 97 19.29 5.44 4.99
CA SER A 97 19.96 4.70 3.92
C SER A 97 19.09 4.58 2.66
N ALA A 98 17.79 4.31 2.83
CA ALA A 98 16.82 4.30 1.74
C ALA A 98 16.71 5.69 1.06
N ARG A 99 16.72 6.76 1.85
CA ARG A 99 16.74 8.14 1.36
C ARG A 99 17.98 8.45 0.54
N GLN A 100 19.15 8.10 1.03
CA GLN A 100 20.41 8.31 0.30
C GLN A 100 20.45 7.51 -1.01
N SER A 101 19.98 6.27 -1.00
CA SER A 101 19.88 5.42 -2.20
C SER A 101 18.96 6.04 -3.27
N LEU A 102 17.81 6.58 -2.86
CA LEU A 102 16.86 7.22 -3.79
C LEU A 102 17.39 8.54 -4.34
N ILE A 103 18.03 9.36 -3.50
CA ILE A 103 18.65 10.62 -3.93
C ILE A 103 19.82 10.36 -4.88
N ALA A 104 20.64 9.36 -4.61
CA ALA A 104 21.72 8.95 -5.51
C ALA A 104 21.20 8.55 -6.90
N ARG A 105 19.93 8.14 -6.99
CA ARG A 105 19.23 7.78 -8.23
C ARG A 105 18.35 8.93 -8.79
N GLY A 106 18.49 10.14 -8.24
CA GLY A 106 17.78 11.34 -8.69
C GLY A 106 16.32 11.48 -8.20
N ILE A 107 15.89 10.67 -7.23
CA ILE A 107 14.53 10.71 -6.68
C ILE A 107 14.55 11.47 -5.34
N ALA A 108 14.20 12.75 -5.38
CA ALA A 108 14.09 13.59 -4.18
C ALA A 108 12.77 13.38 -3.42
N THR A 109 11.68 13.12 -4.14
CA THR A 109 10.33 12.87 -3.60
C THR A 109 9.83 11.52 -4.10
N PRO A 110 10.07 10.43 -3.35
CA PRO A 110 9.70 9.10 -3.83
C PRO A 110 8.20 8.84 -3.71
N THR A 111 7.67 8.05 -4.65
CA THR A 111 6.30 7.53 -4.55
C THR A 111 6.23 6.35 -3.57
N ALA A 112 5.01 5.99 -3.15
CA ALA A 112 4.79 4.84 -2.27
C ALA A 112 5.38 3.53 -2.84
N GLU A 113 5.26 3.32 -4.15
CA GLU A 113 5.85 2.16 -4.84
C GLU A 113 7.37 2.20 -4.84
N GLN A 114 7.96 3.37 -5.11
CA GLN A 114 9.42 3.52 -5.10
C GLN A 114 10.00 3.25 -3.72
N LEU A 115 9.38 3.80 -2.66
CA LEU A 115 9.77 3.52 -1.27
C LEU A 115 9.62 2.04 -0.93
N GLY A 116 8.45 1.47 -1.21
CA GLY A 116 8.17 0.07 -0.93
C GLY A 116 9.14 -0.87 -1.64
N THR A 117 9.53 -0.55 -2.88
CA THR A 117 10.49 -1.32 -3.68
C THR A 117 11.92 -1.18 -3.15
N VAL A 118 12.35 0.00 -2.67
CA VAL A 118 13.67 0.14 -2.05
C VAL A 118 13.77 -0.65 -0.75
N LEU A 119 12.70 -0.67 0.04
CA LEU A 119 12.68 -1.36 1.32
C LEU A 119 12.57 -2.88 1.15
N THR A 120 11.67 -3.35 0.29
CA THR A 120 11.39 -4.78 0.07
C THR A 120 12.34 -5.43 -0.94
N GLY A 121 12.91 -4.62 -1.84
CA GLY A 121 13.65 -5.09 -3.00
C GLY A 121 12.72 -5.32 -4.19
N GLY A 122 13.30 -5.31 -5.39
CA GLY A 122 12.57 -5.51 -6.65
C GLY A 122 13.08 -4.63 -7.78
N THR A 123 12.21 -4.32 -8.73
CA THR A 123 12.52 -3.46 -9.88
C THR A 123 12.04 -2.04 -9.62
N LEU A 124 12.97 -1.11 -9.45
CA LEU A 124 12.66 0.28 -9.13
C LEU A 124 12.59 1.13 -10.39
N SER A 125 11.42 1.70 -10.65
CA SER A 125 11.19 2.60 -11.78
C SER A 125 11.75 4.01 -11.50
N THR A 126 12.64 4.49 -12.36
CA THR A 126 13.21 5.85 -12.34
C THR A 126 12.91 6.57 -13.65
N ALA A 127 13.15 7.88 -13.67
CA ALA A 127 13.12 8.68 -14.90
C ALA A 127 14.03 8.15 -16.02
N VAL A 128 15.09 7.40 -15.67
CA VAL A 128 16.08 6.85 -16.62
C VAL A 128 15.73 5.42 -17.07
N GLY A 129 14.77 4.77 -16.39
CA GLY A 129 14.37 3.38 -16.67
C GLY A 129 14.16 2.56 -15.39
N THR A 130 13.98 1.25 -15.55
CA THR A 130 13.84 0.31 -14.44
C THR A 130 15.21 -0.24 -14.05
N THR A 131 15.54 -0.22 -12.76
CA THR A 131 16.77 -0.87 -12.25
C THR A 131 16.45 -1.82 -11.11
N PRO A 132 17.08 -3.00 -11.04
CA PRO A 132 16.94 -3.88 -9.89
C PRO A 132 17.55 -3.23 -8.64
N VAL A 133 16.89 -3.40 -7.50
CA VAL A 133 17.35 -2.90 -6.20
C VAL A 133 17.23 -4.03 -5.18
N THR A 134 18.29 -4.21 -4.41
CA THR A 134 18.30 -5.12 -3.26
C THR A 134 17.51 -4.49 -2.12
N GLY A 135 16.53 -5.23 -1.58
CA GLY A 135 15.75 -4.77 -0.44
C GLY A 135 16.60 -4.59 0.79
N LEU A 136 16.41 -3.46 1.50
CA LEU A 136 17.08 -3.21 2.77
C LEU A 136 16.41 -3.94 3.94
N VAL A 137 15.17 -4.42 3.76
CA VAL A 137 14.37 -5.12 4.77
C VAL A 137 14.03 -6.51 4.24
N GLY A 138 14.25 -7.54 5.06
CA GLY A 138 13.66 -8.85 4.78
C GLY A 138 12.15 -8.77 4.95
N THR A 139 11.37 -9.16 3.95
CA THR A 139 9.90 -9.16 4.02
C THR A 139 9.34 -10.57 4.09
N SER A 140 8.33 -10.76 4.94
CA SER A 140 7.57 -12.02 5.00
C SER A 140 6.52 -12.11 3.89
N THR A 141 6.02 -10.97 3.41
CA THR A 141 5.11 -10.85 2.27
C THR A 141 5.69 -9.83 1.28
N GLY A 142 5.78 -10.21 0.00
CA GLY A 142 6.27 -9.34 -1.06
C GLY A 142 5.41 -8.09 -1.27
N LEU A 143 5.90 -7.15 -2.07
CA LEU A 143 5.25 -5.86 -2.31
C LEU A 143 3.93 -6.01 -3.08
N ALA A 144 2.82 -5.57 -2.48
CA ALA A 144 1.52 -5.52 -3.13
C ALA A 144 1.17 -4.08 -3.50
N THR A 145 0.98 -3.80 -4.79
CA THR A 145 0.62 -2.47 -5.31
C THR A 145 -0.81 -2.49 -5.81
N ASN A 146 -1.65 -1.58 -5.30
CA ASN A 146 -3.01 -1.36 -5.75
C ASN A 146 -3.16 0.10 -6.21
N THR A 147 -3.71 0.32 -7.40
CA THR A 147 -3.87 1.65 -7.98
C THR A 147 -5.35 1.93 -8.19
N THR A 148 -5.91 2.87 -7.44
CA THR A 148 -7.31 3.27 -7.56
C THR A 148 -7.39 4.57 -8.33
N SER A 149 -8.04 4.53 -9.50
CA SER A 149 -8.37 5.72 -10.29
C SER A 149 -9.81 6.14 -9.97
N ASN A 150 -9.98 7.24 -9.26
CA ASN A 150 -11.30 7.80 -8.94
C ASN A 150 -11.77 8.69 -10.11
N VAL A 151 -12.01 8.08 -11.26
CA VAL A 151 -12.66 8.75 -12.40
C VAL A 151 -14.16 8.84 -12.10
N SER A 152 -14.69 10.06 -12.05
CA SER A 152 -16.13 10.27 -11.91
C SER A 152 -16.88 9.48 -13.00
N PRO A 153 -18.03 8.85 -12.70
CA PRO A 153 -18.73 7.99 -13.65
C PRO A 153 -19.11 8.69 -14.97
N ALA A 154 -19.21 10.03 -14.98
CA ALA A 154 -19.45 10.83 -16.18
C ALA A 154 -18.30 10.76 -17.21
N VAL A 155 -17.03 10.77 -16.78
CA VAL A 155 -15.89 10.72 -17.72
C VAL A 155 -15.58 9.31 -18.22
N ALA A 156 -15.93 8.27 -17.44
CA ALA A 156 -15.79 6.88 -17.86
C ALA A 156 -16.73 6.50 -19.02
N GLN A 157 -17.95 7.06 -19.05
CA GLN A 157 -18.89 6.86 -20.16
C GLN A 157 -18.44 7.54 -21.45
N GLN A 158 -17.73 8.68 -21.33
CA GLN A 158 -17.30 9.46 -22.49
C GLN A 158 -16.08 8.84 -23.21
N GLN A 159 -15.27 8.06 -22.51
CA GLN A 159 -14.15 7.32 -23.12
C GLN A 159 -14.59 6.01 -23.79
N ALA A 160 -15.72 5.43 -23.37
CA ALA A 160 -16.33 4.28 -24.02
C ALA A 160 -16.95 4.63 -25.40
N ILE A 161 -17.51 5.83 -25.55
CA ILE A 161 -18.11 6.27 -26.83
C ILE A 161 -17.07 6.65 -27.89
N SER A 162 -15.86 7.07 -27.51
CA SER A 162 -14.79 7.38 -28.47
C SER A 162 -14.15 6.14 -29.10
N SER A 163 -14.17 5.00 -28.40
CA SER A 163 -13.67 3.73 -28.94
C SER A 163 -14.66 3.05 -29.91
N ALA A 164 -15.94 3.43 -29.88
CA ALA A 164 -16.96 2.90 -30.79
C ALA A 164 -16.96 3.55 -32.18
N VAL A 165 -16.36 4.74 -32.34
CA VAL A 165 -16.33 5.46 -33.63
C VAL A 165 -15.12 5.12 -34.50
N ALA A 166 -14.15 4.35 -33.99
CA ALA A 166 -13.00 3.87 -34.76
C ALA A 166 -13.25 2.53 -35.49
N GLY A 167 -14.42 1.90 -35.31
CA GLY A 167 -14.83 0.67 -36.00
C GLY A 167 -15.74 0.88 -37.22
N GLY A 168 -16.04 2.13 -37.58
CA GLY A 168 -17.06 2.49 -38.56
C GLY A 168 -16.56 2.68 -39.99
N THR A 169 -15.95 1.67 -40.63
CA THR A 169 -15.83 1.62 -42.10
C THR A 169 -15.87 0.19 -42.65
N ALA A 170 -17.04 -0.43 -42.64
CA ALA A 170 -17.33 -1.57 -43.51
C ALA A 170 -18.59 -1.27 -44.35
N ARG A 171 -18.50 -0.22 -45.17
CA ARG A 171 -19.47 0.10 -46.24
C ARG A 171 -19.10 -0.72 -47.48
N ARG A 172 -19.64 -1.93 -47.61
CA ARG A 172 -19.76 -2.68 -48.89
C ARG A 172 -21.27 -2.69 -49.19
N ASN A 173 -21.86 -1.82 -50.01
CA ASN A 173 -21.65 -1.61 -51.44
C ASN A 173 -21.39 -2.91 -52.22
N MET A 174 -22.47 -3.57 -52.63
CA MET A 174 -22.62 -4.15 -53.97
C MET A 174 -24.11 -4.31 -54.26
N SER A 175 -24.57 -3.49 -55.20
CA SER A 175 -25.81 -3.63 -55.94
C SER A 175 -25.63 -4.67 -57.04
N ASP A 176 -26.67 -5.48 -57.27
CA ASP A 176 -27.18 -6.09 -58.52
C ASP A 176 -27.74 -7.49 -58.21
#